data_AF-A0A097IE23-F1
#
_entry.id   AF-A0A097IE23-F1
#
_cell.length_a   1.000
_cell.length_b   1.000
_cell.length_c   1.000
_cell.angle_alpha   90.00
_cell.angle_beta   90.00
_cell.angle_gamma   90.00
#
_symmetry.space_group_name_H-M   'P 1'
#
loop_
_entity.id
_entity.type
_entity.pdbx_description
1 polymer ?
#
loop_
_entity_poly.entity_id
_entity_poly.type
_entity_poly.pdbx_seq_one_letter_code
_entity_poly.pdbx_strand_id
1 'polypeptide(L)'
;MTATAAALTLSSCSVDPGSQQLSTLGAGVQTPADAGLRPLGDANSSMKTFRPDESSRLLVTDVRTGSHSGFDRVVFDLEGEGEPGWFIDFTTSASQQGSGNPIPFTGTSALNVNIDGTVYPHEVGKEIPNLSTSEGAGNITEVISAGTFEGRSQFIVGLNSAVPYSVQVLDNPKRLVIDLVQSS
;
A
#
# COMPACT_ATOMS: atom_id res chain seq x y z
N MET A 1 67.60 12.10 68.33
CA MET A 1 66.16 11.93 68.04
C MET A 1 66.08 10.98 66.85
N THR A 2 65.75 9.69 67.06
CA THR A 2 64.37 9.14 66.96
C THR A 2 63.77 9.42 65.58
N ALA A 3 63.83 8.46 64.64
CA ALA A 3 62.77 7.44 64.37
C ALA A 3 61.52 8.07 63.74
N THR A 4 60.83 7.56 62.70
CA THR A 4 60.75 6.23 62.02
C THR A 4 60.09 6.46 60.62
N ALA A 5 59.93 5.56 59.63
CA ALA A 5 60.14 4.11 59.45
C ALA A 5 60.26 3.72 57.94
N ALA A 6 60.54 2.43 57.67
CA ALA A 6 59.90 1.49 56.73
C ALA A 6 59.37 1.92 55.32
N ALA A 7 59.42 1.10 54.25
CA ALA A 7 60.12 -0.17 54.01
C ALA A 7 60.11 -0.54 52.49
N LEU A 8 61.07 -1.40 52.10
CA LEU A 8 61.11 -2.47 51.07
C LEU A 8 59.91 -2.65 50.07
N THR A 9 60.07 -3.13 48.82
CA THR A 9 61.21 -3.43 47.90
C THR A 9 60.67 -3.69 46.47
N LEU A 10 61.52 -3.46 45.44
CA LEU A 10 61.72 -4.24 44.19
C LEU A 10 60.54 -5.12 43.66
N SER A 11 60.13 -5.06 42.38
CA SER A 11 60.95 -5.46 41.23
C SER A 11 60.14 -5.42 39.90
N SER A 12 60.83 -5.57 38.76
CA SER A 12 60.29 -5.83 37.40
C SER A 12 59.52 -4.67 36.73
N CYS A 13 59.41 -4.58 35.40
CA CYS A 13 60.02 -5.37 34.32
C CYS A 13 60.29 -4.48 33.09
N SER A 14 61.14 -4.93 32.16
CA SER A 14 61.53 -4.17 30.96
C SER A 14 60.36 -3.87 30.02
N VAL A 15 60.46 -2.75 29.31
CA VAL A 15 59.54 -2.36 28.22
C VAL A 15 59.99 -2.95 26.89
N ASP A 16 59.09 -3.67 26.20
CA ASP A 16 59.23 -4.04 24.79
C ASP A 16 58.37 -3.11 23.92
N PRO A 17 58.84 -2.70 22.72
CA PRO A 17 58.07 -1.82 21.83
C PRO A 17 56.95 -2.60 21.13
N GLY A 18 55.71 -2.22 21.40
CA GLY A 18 54.52 -2.88 20.85
C GLY A 18 54.44 -2.81 19.32
N SER A 19 54.38 -3.98 18.67
CA SER A 19 54.07 -4.11 17.25
C SER A 19 52.62 -3.71 16.94
N GLN A 20 52.44 -2.96 15.86
CA GLN A 20 51.14 -2.51 15.37
C GLN A 20 50.28 -3.70 14.90
N GLN A 21 49.31 -4.13 15.71
CA GLN A 21 48.26 -5.03 15.24
C GLN A 21 47.13 -4.19 14.62
N LEU A 22 47.14 -4.08 13.29
CA LEU A 22 46.03 -3.52 12.51
C LEU A 22 44.79 -4.38 12.73
N SER A 23 43.89 -3.92 13.60
CA SER A 23 42.55 -4.47 13.74
C SER A 23 41.76 -4.18 12.46
N THR A 24 41.72 -5.16 11.55
CA THR A 24 40.84 -5.14 10.38
C THR A 24 39.41 -4.98 10.87
N LEU A 25 38.86 -3.77 10.71
CA LEU A 25 37.43 -3.55 10.86
C LEU A 25 36.74 -4.49 9.88
N GLY A 26 36.03 -5.47 10.42
CA GLY A 26 35.16 -6.32 9.62
C GLY A 26 34.13 -5.40 8.97
N ALA A 27 34.30 -5.15 7.67
CA ALA A 27 33.24 -4.63 6.83
C ALA A 27 32.16 -5.70 6.81
N GLY A 28 31.27 -5.65 7.80
CA GLY A 28 30.03 -6.39 7.77
C GLY A 28 29.37 -6.05 6.45
N VAL A 29 29.22 -7.05 5.58
CA VAL A 29 28.46 -6.91 4.36
C VAL A 29 27.05 -6.57 4.81
N GLN A 30 26.73 -5.28 4.83
CA GLN A 30 25.37 -4.81 4.78
C GLN A 30 24.87 -5.22 3.40
N THR A 31 24.41 -6.46 3.30
CA THR A 31 23.47 -6.88 2.27
C THR A 31 22.46 -5.75 2.18
N PRO A 32 22.22 -5.15 0.99
CA PRO A 32 21.22 -4.12 0.86
C PRO A 32 19.93 -4.64 1.49
N ALA A 33 19.44 -3.92 2.51
CA ALA A 33 18.10 -4.20 3.02
C ALA A 33 17.19 -4.12 1.81
N ASP A 34 16.40 -5.19 1.59
CA ASP A 34 15.56 -5.31 0.41
C ASP A 34 14.78 -4.00 0.23
N ALA A 35 15.08 -3.30 -0.88
CA ALA A 35 14.41 -2.06 -1.25
C ALA A 35 13.03 -2.34 -1.86
N GLY A 36 12.43 -3.47 -1.46
CA GLY A 36 11.12 -3.93 -1.84
C GLY A 36 10.06 -2.87 -1.53
N LEU A 37 9.11 -2.79 -2.45
CA LEU A 37 7.92 -1.97 -2.27
C LEU A 37 7.24 -2.34 -0.94
N ARG A 38 6.73 -1.34 -0.25
CA ARG A 38 5.94 -1.51 0.97
C ARG A 38 4.48 -1.13 0.70
N PRO A 39 3.53 -1.68 1.48
CA PRO A 39 2.16 -1.18 1.47
C PRO A 39 2.13 0.28 1.95
N LEU A 40 1.16 1.04 1.43
CA LEU A 40 1.00 2.47 1.68
C LEU A 40 -0.11 2.68 2.73
N GLY A 41 0.16 3.47 3.76
CA GLY A 41 -0.79 3.76 4.84
C GLY A 41 -1.07 2.56 5.77
N ASP A 42 -1.92 2.80 6.77
CA ASP A 42 -2.17 1.84 7.85
C ASP A 42 -3.34 0.91 7.54
N ALA A 43 -3.03 -0.34 7.19
CA ALA A 43 -4.01 -1.34 6.81
C ALA A 43 -4.81 -1.88 8.03
N ASN A 44 -6.13 -1.97 7.88
CA ASN A 44 -7.03 -2.61 8.85
C ASN A 44 -8.32 -3.06 8.14
N SER A 45 -9.11 -3.94 8.76
CA SER A 45 -10.30 -4.52 8.12
C SER A 45 -11.57 -3.65 8.20
N SER A 46 -11.52 -2.47 8.82
CA SER A 46 -12.69 -1.58 8.91
C SER A 46 -12.98 -0.88 7.57
N MET A 47 -14.25 -0.60 7.30
CA MET A 47 -14.72 0.29 6.24
C MET A 47 -13.88 1.57 6.16
N LYS A 48 -13.48 1.98 4.96
CA LYS A 48 -12.77 3.24 4.71
C LYS A 48 -13.70 4.21 3.99
N THR A 49 -13.76 5.45 4.47
CA THR A 49 -14.48 6.52 3.78
C THR A 49 -13.75 7.84 3.84
N PHE A 50 -13.80 8.59 2.75
CA PHE A 50 -13.35 9.97 2.62
C PHE A 50 -14.30 10.69 1.66
N ARG A 51 -14.72 11.92 2.00
CA ARG A 51 -15.55 12.73 1.09
C ARG A 51 -14.66 13.67 0.28
N PRO A 52 -14.87 13.79 -1.04
CA PRO A 52 -14.13 14.72 -1.86
C PRO A 52 -14.63 16.15 -1.65
N ASP A 53 -13.96 17.11 -2.27
CA ASP A 53 -14.56 18.43 -2.51
C ASP A 53 -15.64 18.33 -3.60
N GLU A 54 -16.75 19.06 -3.44
CA GLU A 54 -17.91 19.08 -4.36
C GLU A 54 -17.55 19.49 -5.80
N SER A 55 -16.39 20.13 -6.03
CA SER A 55 -15.89 20.49 -7.36
C SER A 55 -15.10 19.40 -8.09
N SER A 56 -14.91 18.23 -7.47
CA SER A 56 -14.08 17.15 -8.05
C SER A 56 -14.74 16.50 -9.26
N ARG A 57 -13.99 16.37 -10.36
CA ARG A 57 -14.45 15.87 -11.66
C ARG A 57 -13.39 14.95 -12.27
N LEU A 58 -13.32 13.73 -11.73
CA LEU A 58 -12.34 12.72 -12.12
C LEU A 58 -12.95 11.64 -13.02
N LEU A 59 -12.14 11.11 -13.94
CA LEU A 59 -12.47 9.94 -14.76
C LEU A 59 -11.48 8.82 -14.40
N VAL A 60 -12.01 7.63 -14.08
CA VAL A 60 -11.19 6.43 -13.97
C VAL A 60 -10.82 5.97 -15.37
N THR A 61 -9.54 5.93 -15.69
CA THR A 61 -9.05 5.64 -17.05
C THR A 61 -8.41 4.27 -17.21
N ASP A 62 -7.86 3.69 -16.15
CA ASP A 62 -7.29 2.34 -16.12
C ASP A 62 -7.40 1.71 -14.72
N VAL A 63 -7.38 0.38 -14.66
CA VAL A 63 -7.39 -0.41 -13.41
C VAL A 63 -6.35 -1.54 -13.48
N ARG A 64 -5.40 -1.51 -12.56
CA ARG A 64 -4.23 -2.40 -12.55
C ARG A 64 -4.09 -3.14 -11.23
N THR A 65 -3.70 -4.40 -11.28
CA THR A 65 -3.38 -5.22 -10.10
C THR A 65 -1.89 -5.54 -10.04
N GLY A 66 -1.39 -5.89 -8.86
CA GLY A 66 -0.02 -6.37 -8.67
C GLY A 66 0.15 -7.12 -7.36
N SER A 67 0.96 -8.18 -7.37
CA SER A 67 1.30 -8.94 -6.16
C SER A 67 2.74 -8.62 -5.74
N HIS A 68 2.93 -8.42 -4.43
CA HIS A 68 4.20 -8.03 -3.83
C HIS A 68 4.47 -8.85 -2.55
N SER A 69 5.67 -8.71 -1.99
CA SER A 69 6.01 -9.40 -0.74
C SER A 69 5.15 -8.86 0.42
N GLY A 70 4.21 -9.68 0.91
CA GLY A 70 3.34 -9.38 2.06
C GLY A 70 2.12 -8.50 1.75
N PHE A 71 1.87 -8.13 0.49
CA PHE A 71 0.64 -7.41 0.12
C PHE A 71 0.34 -7.53 -1.38
N ASP A 72 -0.93 -7.39 -1.72
CA ASP A 72 -1.39 -7.22 -3.10
C ASP A 72 -1.98 -5.81 -3.27
N ARG A 73 -1.89 -5.25 -4.47
CA ARG A 73 -2.25 -3.87 -4.78
C ARG A 73 -3.28 -3.79 -5.90
N VAL A 74 -4.27 -2.92 -5.74
CA VAL A 74 -5.12 -2.40 -6.82
C VAL A 74 -4.80 -0.92 -7.01
N VAL A 75 -4.65 -0.47 -8.27
CA VAL A 75 -4.47 0.92 -8.65
C VAL A 75 -5.57 1.32 -9.63
N PHE A 76 -6.30 2.38 -9.30
CA PHE A 76 -7.20 3.07 -10.22
C PHE A 76 -6.48 4.34 -10.70
N ASP A 77 -6.18 4.42 -11.99
CA ASP A 77 -5.60 5.63 -12.59
C ASP A 77 -6.72 6.65 -12.86
N LEU A 78 -6.47 7.92 -12.52
CA LEU A 78 -7.45 8.99 -12.50
C LEU A 78 -6.98 10.20 -13.32
N GLU A 79 -7.84 10.70 -14.20
CA GLU A 79 -7.64 11.96 -14.92
C GLU A 79 -8.72 12.99 -14.56
N GLY A 80 -8.37 14.27 -14.47
CA GLY A 80 -9.32 15.35 -14.22
C GLY A 80 -8.87 16.32 -13.13
N GLU A 81 -9.84 17.00 -12.51
CA GLU A 81 -9.63 18.04 -11.50
C GLU A 81 -10.22 17.63 -10.15
N GLY A 82 -9.64 18.11 -9.04
CA GLY A 82 -10.05 17.77 -7.68
C GLY A 82 -9.40 16.50 -7.11
N GLU A 83 -9.96 15.99 -6.02
CA GLU A 83 -9.45 14.82 -5.30
C GLU A 83 -10.52 13.71 -5.22
N PRO A 84 -10.15 12.42 -5.32
CA PRO A 84 -11.12 11.33 -5.23
C PRO A 84 -11.60 11.18 -3.79
N GLY A 85 -12.91 11.02 -3.63
CA GLY A 85 -13.48 10.47 -2.41
C GLY A 85 -13.63 8.96 -2.53
N TRP A 86 -13.99 8.31 -1.42
CA TRP A 86 -14.30 6.89 -1.47
C TRP A 86 -15.26 6.45 -0.37
N PHE A 87 -15.95 5.35 -0.66
CA PHE A 87 -16.67 4.51 0.28
C PHE A 87 -16.35 3.05 -0.06
N ILE A 88 -15.58 2.38 0.80
CA ILE A 88 -15.04 1.05 0.55
C ILE A 88 -15.32 0.18 1.78
N ASP A 89 -15.93 -0.98 1.56
CA ASP A 89 -16.14 -2.00 2.58
C ASP A 89 -16.12 -3.41 1.99
N PHE A 90 -16.00 -4.42 2.86
CA PHE A 90 -16.14 -5.82 2.47
C PHE A 90 -17.59 -6.20 2.18
N THR A 91 -17.78 -7.10 1.22
CA THR A 91 -19.07 -7.76 0.95
C THR A 91 -18.87 -9.24 0.62
N THR A 92 -19.94 -10.01 0.79
CA THR A 92 -20.11 -11.37 0.26
C THR A 92 -21.21 -11.43 -0.81
N SER A 93 -21.89 -10.32 -1.07
CA SER A 93 -22.94 -10.18 -2.09
C SER A 93 -22.90 -8.76 -2.66
N ALA A 94 -22.25 -8.59 -3.80
CA ALA A 94 -22.19 -7.30 -4.50
C ALA A 94 -23.46 -7.07 -5.33
N SER A 95 -23.89 -5.82 -5.42
CA SER A 95 -24.98 -5.39 -6.30
C SER A 95 -24.63 -4.05 -6.94
N GLN A 96 -25.13 -3.86 -8.16
CA GLN A 96 -24.89 -2.66 -8.94
C GLN A 96 -25.72 -1.49 -8.40
N GLN A 97 -25.11 -0.32 -8.31
CA GLN A 97 -25.80 0.92 -7.95
C GLN A 97 -26.96 1.24 -8.90
N GLY A 98 -28.00 1.90 -8.36
CA GLY A 98 -29.21 2.27 -9.10
C GLY A 98 -30.14 1.09 -9.41
N SER A 99 -29.63 0.03 -10.06
CA SER A 99 -30.43 -1.14 -10.48
C SER A 99 -30.65 -2.16 -9.37
N GLY A 100 -29.70 -2.32 -8.45
CA GLY A 100 -29.72 -3.37 -7.42
C GLY A 100 -29.42 -4.78 -7.96
N ASN A 101 -29.11 -4.93 -9.25
CA ASN A 101 -28.80 -6.23 -9.86
C ASN A 101 -27.56 -6.87 -9.21
N PRO A 102 -27.55 -8.17 -8.91
CA PRO A 102 -26.36 -8.84 -8.38
C PRO A 102 -25.16 -8.76 -9.33
N ILE A 103 -23.98 -8.50 -8.76
CA ILE A 103 -22.71 -8.59 -9.48
C ILE A 103 -22.00 -9.85 -8.97
N PRO A 104 -21.96 -10.96 -9.76
CA PRO A 104 -21.18 -12.13 -9.40
C PRO A 104 -19.68 -11.81 -9.49
N PHE A 105 -18.89 -12.36 -8.58
CA PHE A 105 -17.43 -12.24 -8.54
C PHE A 105 -16.80 -13.55 -8.07
N THR A 106 -15.54 -13.77 -8.44
CA THR A 106 -14.73 -14.92 -8.03
C THR A 106 -14.11 -14.66 -6.67
N GLY A 107 -14.12 -15.65 -5.77
CA GLY A 107 -13.51 -15.56 -4.44
C GLY A 107 -14.50 -15.86 -3.31
N THR A 108 -14.07 -15.62 -2.07
CA THR A 108 -14.90 -15.83 -0.86
C THR A 108 -15.49 -14.53 -0.31
N SER A 109 -14.92 -13.39 -0.70
CA SER A 109 -15.37 -12.03 -0.37
C SER A 109 -14.89 -11.07 -1.45
N ALA A 110 -15.37 -9.83 -1.44
CA ALA A 110 -14.89 -8.76 -2.28
C ALA A 110 -14.83 -7.43 -1.51
N LEU A 111 -14.02 -6.48 -1.96
CA LEU A 111 -14.22 -5.07 -1.63
C LEU A 111 -15.22 -4.47 -2.63
N ASN A 112 -16.29 -3.85 -2.13
CA ASN A 112 -17.17 -3.00 -2.92
C ASN A 112 -16.57 -1.58 -2.91
N VAL A 113 -15.80 -1.26 -3.94
CA VAL A 113 -15.05 -0.01 -4.06
C VAL A 113 -15.92 1.02 -4.76
N ASN A 114 -16.25 2.11 -4.06
CA ASN A 114 -16.98 3.23 -4.63
C ASN A 114 -16.06 4.45 -4.60
N ILE A 115 -15.76 5.02 -5.76
CA ILE A 115 -14.90 6.20 -5.91
C ILE A 115 -15.80 7.41 -6.16
N ASP A 116 -15.78 8.38 -5.25
CA ASP A 116 -16.61 9.60 -5.29
C ASP A 116 -15.87 10.75 -5.98
N GLY A 117 -16.62 11.72 -6.52
CA GLY A 117 -16.05 12.85 -7.28
C GLY A 117 -15.70 12.48 -8.71
N THR A 118 -16.42 11.49 -9.28
CA THR A 118 -16.20 10.97 -10.62
C THR A 118 -17.29 11.39 -11.59
N VAL A 119 -16.96 11.47 -12.87
CA VAL A 119 -17.87 11.93 -13.95
C VAL A 119 -17.93 10.92 -15.09
N TYR A 120 -19.01 10.95 -15.86
CA TYR A 120 -19.09 10.18 -17.10
C TYR A 120 -18.13 10.73 -18.15
N PRO A 121 -17.55 9.87 -19.02
CA PRO A 121 -16.61 10.29 -20.07
C PRO A 121 -17.16 11.43 -20.96
N HIS A 122 -18.45 11.38 -21.29
CA HIS A 122 -19.09 12.38 -22.15
C HIS A 122 -19.20 13.78 -21.50
N GLU A 123 -19.20 13.89 -20.17
CA GLU A 123 -19.22 15.17 -19.44
C GLU A 123 -17.88 15.93 -19.50
N VAL A 124 -16.83 15.24 -19.89
CA VAL A 124 -15.46 15.77 -20.06
C VAL A 124 -14.94 15.60 -21.49
N GLY A 125 -15.81 15.24 -22.45
CA GLY A 125 -15.45 15.10 -23.86
C GLY A 125 -14.45 13.96 -24.15
N LYS A 126 -14.44 12.93 -23.30
CA LYS A 126 -13.58 11.74 -23.43
C LYS A 126 -14.37 10.56 -24.00
N GLU A 127 -13.69 9.73 -24.77
CA GLU A 127 -14.20 8.39 -25.14
C GLU A 127 -14.37 7.52 -23.89
N ILE A 128 -15.24 6.51 -23.98
CA ILE A 128 -15.47 5.57 -22.87
C ILE A 128 -14.19 4.75 -22.63
N PRO A 129 -13.56 4.83 -21.44
CA PRO A 129 -12.38 4.01 -21.13
C PRO A 129 -12.72 2.52 -21.14
N ASN A 130 -11.84 1.69 -21.69
CA ASN A 130 -12.03 0.24 -21.74
C ASN A 130 -11.71 -0.41 -20.38
N LEU A 131 -12.62 -0.23 -19.41
CA LEU A 131 -12.54 -0.83 -18.08
C LEU A 131 -13.14 -2.25 -18.07
N SER A 132 -12.71 -3.10 -19.01
CA SER A 132 -12.99 -4.53 -18.97
C SER A 132 -12.46 -5.15 -17.68
N THR A 133 -13.05 -6.25 -17.20
CA THR A 133 -12.61 -6.95 -15.99
C THR A 133 -11.09 -7.17 -15.99
N SER A 134 -10.40 -6.59 -15.00
CA SER A 134 -8.95 -6.72 -14.84
C SER A 134 -8.63 -8.07 -14.20
N GLU A 135 -7.59 -8.75 -14.71
CA GLU A 135 -7.07 -9.97 -14.10
C GLU A 135 -6.56 -9.73 -12.66
N GLY A 136 -6.77 -10.70 -11.77
CA GLY A 136 -6.30 -10.64 -10.40
C GLY A 136 -4.80 -10.88 -10.24
N ALA A 137 -4.30 -10.60 -9.03
CA ALA A 137 -2.94 -10.90 -8.60
C ALA A 137 -2.92 -11.28 -7.12
N GLY A 138 -2.27 -12.40 -6.78
CA GLY A 138 -2.15 -12.89 -5.40
C GLY A 138 -3.49 -13.22 -4.75
N ASN A 139 -3.85 -12.51 -3.68
CA ASN A 139 -5.14 -12.64 -3.02
C ASN A 139 -6.30 -12.02 -3.83
N ILE A 140 -6.02 -11.12 -4.79
CA ILE A 140 -7.02 -10.55 -5.70
C ILE A 140 -7.31 -11.56 -6.82
N THR A 141 -8.59 -11.85 -7.06
CA THR A 141 -9.04 -12.79 -8.11
C THR A 141 -9.37 -12.07 -9.43
N GLU A 142 -10.05 -10.93 -9.35
CA GLU A 142 -10.45 -10.08 -10.47
C GLU A 142 -10.86 -8.68 -9.98
N VAL A 143 -10.90 -7.69 -10.88
CA VAL A 143 -11.55 -6.39 -10.63
C VAL A 143 -12.59 -6.10 -11.69
N ILE A 144 -13.86 -6.02 -11.29
CA ILE A 144 -15.01 -5.80 -12.18
C ILE A 144 -15.42 -4.33 -12.10
N SER A 145 -15.47 -3.63 -13.24
CA SER A 145 -16.11 -2.31 -13.34
C SER A 145 -17.63 -2.47 -13.39
N ALA A 146 -18.35 -1.85 -12.45
CA ALA A 146 -19.82 -1.85 -12.39
C ALA A 146 -20.45 -0.59 -13.02
N GLY A 147 -19.61 0.34 -13.49
CA GLY A 147 -20.01 1.60 -14.13
C GLY A 147 -19.97 2.81 -13.21
N THR A 148 -20.42 3.95 -13.73
CA THR A 148 -20.55 5.21 -12.97
C THR A 148 -22.03 5.54 -12.79
N PHE A 149 -22.43 6.01 -11.61
CA PHE A 149 -23.77 6.44 -11.26
C PHE A 149 -23.72 7.54 -10.19
N GLU A 150 -24.50 8.61 -10.36
CA GLU A 150 -24.63 9.72 -9.37
C GLU A 150 -23.28 10.26 -8.83
N GLY A 151 -22.31 10.51 -9.72
CA GLY A 151 -20.99 11.08 -9.34
C GLY A 151 -19.98 10.06 -8.79
N ARG A 152 -20.30 8.76 -8.88
CA ARG A 152 -19.53 7.67 -8.26
C ARG A 152 -19.26 6.55 -9.25
N SER A 153 -18.01 6.09 -9.34
CA SER A 153 -17.61 4.91 -10.10
C SER A 153 -17.48 3.71 -9.16
N GLN A 154 -18.20 2.63 -9.46
CA GLN A 154 -18.24 1.40 -8.65
C GLN A 154 -17.37 0.30 -9.27
N PHE A 155 -16.57 -0.36 -8.43
CA PHE A 155 -15.76 -1.52 -8.79
C PHE A 155 -15.90 -2.62 -7.72
N ILE A 156 -15.91 -3.88 -8.15
CA ILE A 156 -15.89 -5.04 -7.26
C ILE A 156 -14.52 -5.71 -7.38
N VAL A 157 -13.73 -5.68 -6.31
CA VAL A 157 -12.42 -6.35 -6.23
C VAL A 157 -12.66 -7.71 -5.57
N GLY A 158 -12.68 -8.79 -6.34
CA GLY A 158 -12.84 -10.15 -5.84
C GLY A 158 -11.59 -10.62 -5.08
N LEU A 159 -11.79 -11.37 -3.99
CA LEU A 159 -10.71 -11.80 -3.10
C LEU A 159 -10.81 -13.27 -2.70
N ASN A 160 -9.67 -13.96 -2.70
CA ASN A 160 -9.55 -15.33 -2.16
C ASN A 160 -9.87 -15.35 -0.65
N SER A 161 -9.45 -14.32 0.09
CA SER A 161 -9.76 -14.10 1.50
C SER A 161 -9.85 -12.61 1.86
N ALA A 162 -10.66 -12.25 2.85
CA ALA A 162 -10.70 -10.89 3.39
C ALA A 162 -9.48 -10.65 4.29
N VAL A 163 -8.69 -9.62 3.98
CA VAL A 163 -7.44 -9.26 4.68
C VAL A 163 -7.42 -7.75 5.01
N PRO A 164 -6.64 -7.28 6.01
CA PRO A 164 -6.51 -5.85 6.29
C PRO A 164 -6.17 -5.03 5.04
N TYR A 165 -6.80 -3.87 4.88
CA TYR A 165 -6.51 -3.00 3.73
C TYR A 165 -6.39 -1.53 4.10
N SER A 166 -5.62 -0.81 3.30
CA SER A 166 -5.43 0.64 3.34
C SER A 166 -5.84 1.27 2.00
N VAL A 167 -6.06 2.58 2.01
CA VAL A 167 -6.43 3.38 0.84
C VAL A 167 -5.59 4.64 0.87
N GLN A 168 -4.92 4.96 -0.24
CA GLN A 168 -4.04 6.13 -0.37
C GLN A 168 -4.19 6.77 -1.76
N VAL A 169 -4.06 8.09 -1.82
CA VAL A 169 -3.98 8.83 -3.09
C VAL A 169 -2.51 9.10 -3.40
N LEU A 170 -2.11 8.87 -4.65
CA LEU A 170 -0.80 9.29 -5.17
C LEU A 170 -1.03 10.30 -6.30
N ASP A 171 -0.20 11.33 -6.39
CA ASP A 171 -0.22 12.29 -7.48
C ASP A 171 0.83 12.01 -8.57
N ASN A 172 0.71 12.74 -9.68
CA ASN A 172 1.68 12.79 -10.78
C ASN A 172 2.12 11.39 -11.33
N PRO A 173 1.22 10.59 -11.92
CA PRO A 173 -0.20 10.84 -12.20
C PRO A 173 -1.11 10.53 -10.99
N LYS A 174 -2.33 11.10 -10.99
CA LYS A 174 -3.31 10.92 -9.92
C LYS A 174 -3.85 9.49 -9.92
N ARG A 175 -3.84 8.85 -8.75
CA ARG A 175 -4.17 7.43 -8.54
C ARG A 175 -4.85 7.22 -7.20
N LEU A 176 -5.90 6.42 -7.17
CA LEU A 176 -6.38 5.79 -5.94
C LEU A 176 -5.74 4.41 -5.81
N VAL A 177 -5.01 4.17 -4.73
CA VAL A 177 -4.30 2.91 -4.47
C VAL A 177 -4.92 2.22 -3.27
N ILE A 178 -5.24 0.94 -3.42
CA ILE A 178 -5.69 0.05 -2.35
C ILE A 178 -4.64 -1.03 -2.16
N ASP A 179 -4.07 -1.13 -0.97
CA ASP A 179 -3.18 -2.24 -0.59
C ASP A 179 -3.91 -3.19 0.35
N LEU A 180 -3.83 -4.48 0.02
CA LEU A 180 -4.38 -5.60 0.76
C LEU A 180 -3.22 -6.34 1.43
N VAL A 181 -3.01 -6.09 2.71
CA VAL A 181 -1.86 -6.58 3.47
C VAL A 181 -2.12 -8.01 3.94
N GLN A 182 -1.25 -8.92 3.56
CA GLN A 182 -1.32 -10.33 3.89
C GLN A 182 -0.86 -10.53 5.35
N SER A 183 -1.57 -11.37 6.10
CA SER A 183 -1.11 -11.80 7.43
C SER A 183 0.11 -12.70 7.30
N SER A 184 1.17 -12.38 8.06
CA SER A 184 2.41 -13.16 8.16
C SER A 184 2.24 -14.50 8.88
#